data_AF-A0A180FN03-F1
#
_entry.id   AF-A0A180FN03-F1
#
_cell.length_a   1.000
_cell.length_b   1.000
_cell.length_c   1.000
_cell.angle_alpha   90.00
_cell.angle_beta   90.00
_cell.angle_gamma   90.00
#
_symmetry.space_group_name_H-M   'P 1'
#
loop_
_entity.id
_entity.type
_entity.pdbx_description
1 polymer ?
#
loop_
_entity_poly.entity_id
_entity_poly.type
_entity_poly.pdbx_seq_one_letter_code
_entity_poly.pdbx_strand_id
1 'polypeptide(L)'
;MIWKRLSRKFLIEIFYKNMEQNIFQEFQYRLRKPWCWSFSLYFIFVIIILGGLGVIFSFITFIDIGIQDIITKEQYLCFRDDLKIIHISSNAATYAIATLAPAIISIILSLFQDDIKNKVSFAIILLVALLLSGFLLYHTITSNGISSLITAAISIIIALFFWIIANYENEYLNDAAFDKKIKDETNRKHGGNWDETK
;
A
#
# COMPACT_ATOMS: atom_id res chain seq x y z
N MET A 1 50.75 -5.72 -2.79
CA MET A 1 49.79 -5.57 -1.66
C MET A 1 48.44 -4.96 -2.06
N ILE A 2 48.37 -4.11 -3.11
CA ILE A 2 47.15 -3.41 -3.57
C ILE A 2 46.13 -4.34 -4.26
N TRP A 3 46.60 -5.33 -5.01
CA TRP A 3 45.74 -6.29 -5.74
C TRP A 3 44.85 -7.17 -4.85
N LYS A 4 45.33 -7.57 -3.65
CA LYS A 4 44.52 -8.32 -2.67
C LYS A 4 43.40 -7.50 -2.02
N ARG A 5 43.53 -6.17 -1.99
CA ARG A 5 42.52 -5.24 -1.45
C ARG A 5 41.44 -4.92 -2.47
N LEU A 6 41.82 -4.78 -3.75
CA LEU A 6 40.87 -4.61 -4.86
C LEU A 6 40.05 -5.88 -5.11
N SER A 7 40.68 -7.06 -5.08
CA SER A 7 39.93 -8.32 -5.24
C SER A 7 38.96 -8.57 -4.08
N ARG A 8 39.32 -8.21 -2.83
CA ARG A 8 38.37 -8.28 -1.71
C ARG A 8 37.20 -7.30 -1.84
N LYS A 9 37.42 -6.05 -2.24
CA LYS A 9 36.32 -5.09 -2.44
C LYS A 9 35.40 -5.50 -3.60
N PHE A 10 35.98 -5.95 -4.71
CA PHE A 10 35.23 -6.44 -5.87
C PHE A 10 34.51 -7.76 -5.58
N LEU A 11 35.15 -8.68 -4.86
CA LEU A 11 34.51 -9.92 -4.40
C LEU A 11 33.44 -9.62 -3.37
N ILE A 12 33.63 -8.65 -2.46
CA ILE A 12 32.58 -8.23 -1.52
C ILE A 12 31.43 -7.56 -2.28
N GLU A 13 31.67 -6.69 -3.26
CA GLU A 13 30.61 -6.11 -4.09
C GLU A 13 29.87 -7.18 -4.89
N ILE A 14 30.57 -8.17 -5.45
CA ILE A 14 29.94 -9.31 -6.13
C ILE A 14 29.21 -10.20 -5.14
N PHE A 15 29.76 -10.48 -3.95
CA PHE A 15 29.10 -11.27 -2.91
C PHE A 15 27.90 -10.53 -2.30
N TYR A 16 27.93 -9.21 -2.23
CA TYR A 16 26.83 -8.37 -1.76
C TYR A 16 25.76 -8.19 -2.84
N LYS A 17 26.16 -8.22 -4.12
CA LYS A 17 25.27 -8.24 -5.28
C LYS A 17 24.67 -9.63 -5.55
N ASN A 18 25.32 -10.71 -5.08
CA ASN A 18 24.92 -12.11 -5.19
C ASN A 18 24.45 -12.76 -3.86
N MET A 19 24.43 -12.05 -2.74
CA MET A 19 23.71 -12.54 -1.58
C MET A 19 22.24 -12.57 -1.98
N GLU A 20 21.70 -13.77 -2.13
CA GLU A 20 20.28 -14.06 -2.25
C GLU A 20 19.54 -13.15 -1.29
N GLN A 21 18.96 -12.06 -1.80
CA GLN A 21 18.21 -11.16 -0.95
C GLN A 21 17.07 -11.98 -0.40
N ASN A 22 17.14 -12.23 0.91
CA ASN A 22 16.10 -12.93 1.62
C ASN A 22 14.81 -12.18 1.35
N ILE A 23 13.71 -12.86 1.06
CA ILE A 23 12.50 -12.18 0.54
C ILE A 23 12.00 -11.06 1.45
N PHE A 24 12.20 -11.19 2.76
CA PHE A 24 11.94 -10.14 3.74
C PHE A 24 12.75 -8.86 3.51
N GLN A 25 14.01 -8.97 3.09
CA GLN A 25 14.85 -7.83 2.74
C GLN A 25 14.34 -7.15 1.47
N GLU A 26 13.84 -7.91 0.51
CA GLU A 26 13.21 -7.37 -0.69
C GLU A 26 11.93 -6.59 -0.34
N PHE A 27 11.06 -7.14 0.51
CA PHE A 27 9.89 -6.42 1.01
C PHE A 27 10.26 -5.14 1.78
N GLN A 28 11.22 -5.22 2.70
CA GLN A 28 11.71 -4.06 3.45
C GLN A 28 12.29 -2.99 2.53
N TYR A 29 13.01 -3.39 1.49
CA TYR A 29 13.54 -2.47 0.48
C TYR A 29 12.41 -1.77 -0.28
N ARG A 30 11.43 -2.54 -0.79
CA ARG A 30 10.26 -2.00 -1.49
C ARG A 30 9.42 -1.07 -0.64
N LEU A 31 9.35 -1.30 0.67
CA LEU A 31 8.65 -0.42 1.62
C LEU A 31 9.39 0.88 1.90
N ARG A 32 10.73 0.89 1.91
CA ARG A 32 11.50 2.09 2.26
C ARG A 32 11.78 3.02 1.08
N LYS A 33 11.82 2.47 -0.14
CA LYS A 33 12.21 3.19 -1.34
C LYS A 33 11.27 4.33 -1.78
N PRO A 34 9.92 4.22 -1.72
CA PRO A 34 9.06 5.10 -2.51
C PRO A 34 8.79 6.48 -1.92
N TRP A 35 9.21 6.78 -0.69
CA TRP A 35 8.82 7.97 0.08
C TRP A 35 9.45 9.29 -0.40
N CYS A 36 9.21 9.66 -1.65
CA CYS A 36 9.41 11.00 -2.17
C CYS A 36 8.15 11.88 -1.95
N TRP A 37 8.23 13.16 -2.27
CA TRP A 37 7.14 14.10 -2.01
C TRP A 37 5.89 13.74 -2.81
N SER A 38 6.02 13.47 -4.11
CA SER A 38 4.87 13.12 -4.95
C SER A 38 4.20 11.82 -4.49
N PHE A 39 4.97 10.78 -4.20
CA PHE A 39 4.43 9.53 -3.67
C PHE A 39 3.69 9.75 -2.35
N SER A 40 4.29 10.49 -1.42
CA SER A 40 3.72 10.73 -0.09
C SER A 40 2.42 11.54 -0.16
N LEU A 41 2.39 12.59 -1.00
CA LEU A 41 1.19 13.39 -1.22
C LEU A 41 0.08 12.58 -1.88
N TYR A 42 0.41 11.80 -2.91
CA TYR A 42 -0.57 10.94 -3.57
C TYR A 42 -1.14 9.90 -2.61
N PHE A 43 -0.28 9.25 -1.82
CA PHE A 43 -0.71 8.27 -0.83
C PHE A 43 -1.64 8.88 0.23
N ILE A 44 -1.30 10.04 0.78
CA ILE A 44 -2.12 10.68 1.83
C ILE A 44 -3.42 11.23 1.24
N PHE A 45 -3.36 12.05 0.19
CA PHE A 45 -4.55 12.74 -0.30
C PHE A 45 -5.44 11.85 -1.15
N VAL A 46 -4.87 11.07 -2.06
CA VAL A 46 -5.68 10.29 -3.01
C VAL A 46 -6.08 8.95 -2.39
N ILE A 47 -5.14 8.22 -1.79
CA ILE A 47 -5.43 6.89 -1.28
C ILE A 47 -6.15 6.98 0.08
N ILE A 48 -5.58 7.67 1.07
CA ILE A 48 -6.16 7.71 2.42
C ILE A 48 -7.39 8.63 2.48
N ILE A 49 -7.28 9.88 2.04
CA ILE A 49 -8.38 10.85 2.20
C ILE A 49 -9.49 10.56 1.18
N LEU A 50 -9.21 10.71 -0.13
CA LEU A 50 -10.24 10.54 -1.17
C LEU A 50 -10.77 9.10 -1.23
N GLY A 51 -9.88 8.10 -1.23
CA GLY A 51 -10.27 6.70 -1.21
C GLY A 51 -11.01 6.29 0.07
N GLY A 52 -10.62 6.86 1.22
CA GLY A 52 -11.21 6.56 2.52
C GLY A 52 -12.46 7.38 2.88
N LEU A 53 -12.95 8.29 2.03
CA LEU A 53 -14.07 9.19 2.36
C LEU A 53 -15.31 8.43 2.87
N GLY A 54 -15.65 7.30 2.26
CA GLY A 54 -16.81 6.50 2.70
C GLY A 54 -16.68 6.00 4.13
N VAL A 55 -15.47 5.60 4.54
CA VAL A 55 -15.17 5.17 5.91
C VAL A 55 -15.16 6.38 6.84
N ILE A 56 -14.51 7.47 6.45
CA ILE A 56 -14.42 8.71 7.23
C ILE A 56 -15.82 9.27 7.51
N PHE A 57 -16.68 9.39 6.50
CA PHE A 57 -18.05 9.85 6.68
C PHE A 57 -18.87 8.93 7.59
N SER A 58 -18.66 7.62 7.51
CA SER A 58 -19.33 6.66 8.40
C SER A 58 -18.91 6.81 9.87
N PHE A 59 -17.64 7.18 10.12
CA PHE A 59 -17.17 7.49 11.47
C PHE A 59 -17.69 8.85 11.96
N ILE A 60 -17.75 9.86 11.10
CA ILE A 60 -18.27 11.18 11.47
C ILE A 60 -19.75 11.08 11.87
N THR A 61 -20.57 10.37 11.08
CA THR A 61 -21.99 10.18 11.42
C THR A 61 -22.17 9.34 12.69
N PHE A 62 -21.28 8.38 12.95
CA PHE A 62 -21.28 7.63 14.21
C PHE A 62 -21.03 8.53 15.43
N ILE A 63 -20.06 9.43 15.34
CA ILE A 63 -19.72 10.37 16.44
C ILE A 63 -20.86 11.36 16.68
N ASP A 64 -21.41 11.95 15.61
CA ASP A 64 -22.48 12.95 15.70
C ASP A 64 -23.73 12.37 16.39
N ILE A 65 -24.13 11.16 16.02
CA ILE A 65 -25.25 10.46 16.65
C ILE A 65 -24.93 10.06 18.09
N GLY A 66 -23.70 9.64 18.39
CA GLY A 66 -23.28 9.31 19.75
C GLY A 66 -23.37 10.52 20.70
N ILE A 67 -23.03 11.71 20.23
CA ILE A 67 -23.18 12.96 20.99
C ILE A 67 -24.67 13.26 21.25
N GLN A 68 -25.54 13.05 20.25
CA GLN A 68 -26.99 13.24 20.37
C GLN A 68 -27.63 12.23 21.35
N ASP A 69 -27.19 10.97 21.33
CA ASP A 69 -27.68 9.89 22.19
C ASP A 69 -27.23 10.10 23.66
N ILE A 70 -26.07 10.72 23.93
CA ILE A 70 -25.63 11.10 25.30
C ILE A 70 -26.56 12.16 25.92
N ILE A 71 -27.07 13.08 25.10
CA ILE A 71 -27.97 14.15 25.54
C ILE A 71 -29.38 13.61 25.82
N THR A 72 -29.77 12.54 25.13
CA THR A 72 -31.13 11.98 25.17
C THR A 72 -31.07 10.59 25.82
N LYS A 73 -31.22 10.50 27.15
CA LYS A 73 -31.15 9.25 27.93
C LYS A 73 -32.19 8.21 27.48
N GLU A 74 -31.90 7.43 26.44
CA GLU A 74 -32.78 6.34 25.98
C GLU A 74 -32.09 4.98 25.99
N GLN A 75 -32.74 4.02 26.65
CA GLN A 75 -32.28 2.65 26.95
C GLN A 75 -32.22 1.69 25.74
N TYR A 76 -32.25 2.19 24.50
CA TYR A 76 -32.24 1.39 23.26
C TYR A 76 -30.83 1.21 22.64
N LEU A 77 -29.77 1.49 23.40
CA LEU A 77 -28.38 1.61 22.91
C LEU A 77 -27.79 0.33 22.29
N CYS A 78 -27.96 -0.86 22.89
CA CYS A 78 -27.20 -2.04 22.44
C CYS A 78 -27.55 -2.53 21.02
N PHE A 79 -28.81 -2.46 20.59
CA PHE A 79 -29.21 -2.97 19.26
C PHE A 79 -28.84 -1.99 18.13
N ARG A 80 -28.84 -0.68 18.42
CA ARG A 80 -28.54 0.37 17.45
C ARG A 80 -27.04 0.45 17.17
N ASP A 81 -26.21 0.21 18.17
CA ASP A 81 -24.77 0.32 18.05
C ASP A 81 -24.16 -0.84 17.25
N ASP A 82 -24.71 -2.05 17.36
CA ASP A 82 -24.29 -3.19 16.53
C ASP A 82 -24.56 -2.95 15.04
N LEU A 83 -25.73 -2.38 14.69
CA LEU A 83 -26.07 -2.08 13.30
C LEU A 83 -25.15 -1.00 12.72
N LYS A 84 -24.84 0.05 13.50
CA LYS A 84 -23.91 1.11 13.11
C LYS A 84 -22.49 0.56 12.87
N ILE A 85 -22.00 -0.28 13.78
CA ILE A 85 -20.68 -0.90 13.65
C ILE A 85 -20.62 -1.75 12.38
N ILE A 86 -21.66 -2.53 12.09
CA ILE A 86 -21.75 -3.31 10.84
C ILE A 86 -21.62 -2.41 9.60
N HIS A 87 -22.27 -1.24 9.57
CA HIS A 87 -22.15 -0.31 8.45
C HIS A 87 -20.73 0.26 8.30
N ILE A 88 -20.10 0.69 9.40
CA ILE A 88 -18.72 1.20 9.39
C ILE A 88 -17.76 0.11 8.91
N SER A 89 -17.87 -1.09 9.49
CA SER A 89 -17.04 -2.24 9.15
C SER A 89 -17.22 -2.67 7.69
N SER A 90 -18.46 -2.63 7.18
CA SER A 90 -18.75 -2.93 5.78
C SER A 90 -18.10 -1.92 4.84
N ASN A 91 -18.22 -0.61 5.11
CA ASN A 91 -17.56 0.42 4.32
C ASN A 91 -16.02 0.32 4.39
N ALA A 92 -15.48 -0.02 5.56
CA ALA A 92 -14.06 -0.27 5.77
C ALA A 92 -13.57 -1.50 4.98
N ALA A 93 -14.35 -2.58 4.95
CA ALA A 93 -14.07 -3.75 4.13
C ALA A 93 -14.12 -3.44 2.64
N THR A 94 -15.11 -2.67 2.18
CA THR A 94 -15.20 -2.22 0.78
C THR A 94 -13.99 -1.40 0.36
N TYR A 95 -13.56 -0.46 1.21
CA TYR A 95 -12.34 0.32 0.97
C TYR A 95 -11.08 -0.56 0.91
N ALA A 96 -10.96 -1.53 1.83
CA ALA A 96 -9.85 -2.49 1.83
C ALA A 96 -9.80 -3.30 0.53
N ILE A 97 -10.94 -3.82 0.06
CA ILE A 97 -11.04 -4.56 -1.21
C ILE A 97 -10.68 -3.68 -2.39
N ALA A 98 -11.25 -2.49 -2.47
CA ALA A 98 -11.03 -1.55 -3.57
C ALA A 98 -9.56 -1.11 -3.68
N THR A 99 -8.85 -1.06 -2.55
CA THR A 99 -7.42 -0.74 -2.50
C THR A 99 -6.55 -1.97 -2.81
N LEU A 100 -6.91 -3.13 -2.27
CA LEU A 100 -6.13 -4.36 -2.35
C LEU A 100 -6.18 -5.01 -3.74
N ALA A 101 -7.38 -5.10 -4.35
CA ALA A 101 -7.56 -5.77 -5.63
C ALA A 101 -6.64 -5.23 -6.75
N PRO A 102 -6.59 -3.91 -7.03
CA PRO A 102 -5.68 -3.37 -8.03
C PRO A 102 -4.21 -3.55 -7.64
N ALA A 103 -3.86 -3.43 -6.35
CA ALA A 103 -2.50 -3.64 -5.87
C ALA A 103 -2.01 -5.07 -6.14
N ILE A 104 -2.86 -6.07 -5.87
CA ILE A 104 -2.55 -7.47 -6.14
C ILE A 104 -2.39 -7.73 -7.63
N ILE A 105 -3.26 -7.17 -8.48
CA ILE A 105 -3.13 -7.31 -9.95
C ILE A 105 -1.78 -6.76 -10.42
N SER A 106 -1.40 -5.56 -9.98
CA SER A 106 -0.10 -4.96 -10.31
C SER A 106 1.07 -5.82 -9.86
N ILE A 107 0.97 -6.40 -8.67
CA ILE A 107 2.00 -7.29 -8.13
C ILE A 107 2.08 -8.60 -8.94
N ILE A 108 0.95 -9.21 -9.29
CA ILE A 108 0.91 -10.40 -10.15
C ILE A 108 1.56 -10.10 -11.50
N LEU A 109 1.28 -8.95 -12.11
CA LEU A 109 1.93 -8.54 -13.36
C LEU A 109 3.45 -8.38 -13.19
N SER A 110 3.90 -7.81 -12.06
CA SER A 110 5.33 -7.69 -11.76
C SER A 110 6.03 -9.04 -11.57
N LEU A 111 5.32 -10.10 -11.17
CA LEU A 111 5.87 -11.46 -11.09
C LEU A 111 6.12 -12.06 -12.48
N PHE A 112 5.31 -11.69 -13.47
CA PHE A 112 5.51 -12.10 -14.87
C PHE A 112 6.62 -11.29 -15.55
N GLN A 113 6.95 -10.09 -15.05
CA GLN A 113 8.09 -9.30 -15.47
C GLN A 113 9.39 -9.79 -14.78
N ASP A 114 10.56 -9.53 -15.36
CA ASP A 114 11.86 -9.98 -14.84
C ASP A 114 12.42 -9.12 -13.70
N ASP A 115 11.58 -8.26 -13.12
CA ASP A 115 11.94 -7.33 -12.05
C ASP A 115 12.04 -8.01 -10.67
N ILE A 116 11.48 -9.22 -10.52
CA ILE A 116 11.49 -9.98 -9.25
C ILE A 116 12.52 -11.09 -9.31
N LYS A 117 13.54 -11.00 -8.44
CA LYS A 117 14.61 -12.01 -8.34
C LYS A 117 14.12 -13.33 -7.75
N ASN A 118 13.24 -13.28 -6.75
CA ASN A 118 12.82 -14.45 -5.97
C ASN A 118 11.32 -14.77 -6.19
N LYS A 119 10.96 -15.03 -7.46
CA LYS A 119 9.56 -15.15 -7.93
C LYS A 119 8.72 -16.17 -7.14
N VAL A 120 9.28 -17.35 -6.84
CA VAL A 120 8.55 -18.43 -6.16
C VAL A 120 8.21 -18.08 -4.71
N SER A 121 9.20 -17.63 -3.94
CA SER A 121 9.00 -17.21 -2.54
C SER A 121 8.00 -16.06 -2.45
N PHE A 122 8.06 -15.15 -3.43
CA PHE A 122 7.17 -13.99 -3.50
C PHE A 122 5.74 -14.40 -3.86
N ALA A 123 5.58 -15.31 -4.82
CA ALA A 123 4.27 -15.88 -5.14
C ALA A 123 3.63 -16.59 -3.93
N ILE A 124 4.42 -17.33 -3.14
CA ILE A 124 3.92 -18.00 -1.93
C ILE A 124 3.46 -16.98 -0.89
N ILE A 125 4.26 -15.95 -0.60
CA ILE A 125 3.88 -14.91 0.37
C ILE A 125 2.64 -14.15 -0.10
N LEU A 126 2.55 -13.85 -1.40
CA LEU A 126 1.38 -13.20 -1.98
C LEU A 126 0.13 -14.08 -1.85
N LEU A 127 0.25 -15.38 -2.11
CA LEU A 127 -0.85 -16.33 -1.95
C LEU A 127 -1.32 -16.41 -0.49
N VAL A 128 -0.39 -16.50 0.46
CA VAL A 128 -0.73 -16.51 1.90
C VAL A 128 -1.42 -15.21 2.29
N ALA A 129 -0.93 -14.06 1.81
CA ALA A 129 -1.55 -12.77 2.08
C ALA A 129 -2.94 -12.63 1.47
N LEU A 130 -3.15 -13.19 0.27
CA LEU A 130 -4.46 -13.26 -0.39
C LEU A 130 -5.46 -14.09 0.43
N LEU A 131 -5.07 -15.28 0.86
CA LEU A 131 -5.90 -16.16 1.68
C LEU A 131 -6.24 -15.50 3.03
N LEU A 132 -5.25 -14.87 3.67
CA LEU A 132 -5.44 -14.14 4.92
C LEU A 132 -6.40 -12.95 4.73
N SER A 133 -6.23 -12.18 3.66
CA SER A 133 -7.10 -11.03 3.36
C SER A 133 -8.53 -11.49 3.07
N GLY A 134 -8.70 -12.56 2.28
CA GLY A 134 -10.01 -13.15 2.02
C GLY A 134 -10.69 -13.65 3.29
N PHE A 135 -9.94 -14.31 4.18
CA PHE A 135 -10.44 -14.74 5.48
C PHE A 135 -10.86 -13.57 6.37
N LEU A 136 -10.04 -12.52 6.46
CA LEU A 136 -10.36 -11.33 7.26
C LEU A 136 -11.59 -10.59 6.74
N LEU A 137 -11.74 -10.48 5.42
CA LEU A 137 -12.93 -9.87 4.80
C LEU A 137 -14.18 -10.71 5.04
N TYR A 138 -14.08 -12.03 4.89
CA TYR A 138 -15.17 -12.95 5.22
C TYR A 138 -15.58 -12.79 6.69
N HIS A 139 -14.61 -12.82 7.60
CA HIS A 139 -14.85 -12.62 9.03
C HIS A 139 -15.50 -11.26 9.30
N THR A 140 -15.05 -10.19 8.65
CA THR A 140 -15.64 -8.85 8.80
C THR A 140 -17.13 -8.83 8.47
N ILE A 141 -17.54 -9.56 7.42
CA ILE A 141 -18.95 -9.62 6.98
C ILE A 141 -19.79 -10.53 7.90
N THR A 142 -19.22 -11.62 8.42
CA THR A 142 -19.96 -12.59 9.23
C THR A 142 -19.98 -12.29 10.73
N SER A 143 -19.04 -11.49 11.21
CA SER A 143 -18.91 -11.14 12.62
C SER A 143 -19.72 -9.89 12.96
N ASN A 144 -20.22 -9.82 14.19
CA ASN A 144 -20.96 -8.67 14.70
C ASN A 144 -20.15 -7.90 15.74
N GLY A 145 -20.55 -6.64 15.95
CA GLY A 145 -19.96 -5.75 16.95
C GLY A 145 -18.48 -5.42 16.68
N ILE A 146 -17.74 -5.15 17.75
CA ILE A 146 -16.37 -4.61 17.71
C ILE A 146 -15.39 -5.53 16.93
N SER A 147 -15.63 -6.84 16.94
CA SER A 147 -14.78 -7.81 16.23
C SER A 147 -14.75 -7.57 14.71
N SER A 148 -15.90 -7.18 14.13
CA SER A 148 -16.02 -6.80 12.72
C SER A 148 -15.20 -5.54 12.42
N LEU A 149 -15.22 -4.56 13.33
CA LEU A 149 -14.48 -3.31 13.17
C LEU A 149 -12.96 -3.53 13.21
N ILE A 150 -12.50 -4.34 14.17
CA ILE A 150 -11.08 -4.69 14.30
C ILE A 150 -10.59 -5.43 13.05
N THR A 151 -11.37 -6.40 12.56
CA THR A 151 -10.98 -7.17 11.37
C THR A 151 -11.02 -6.34 10.09
N ALA A 152 -11.94 -5.38 9.98
CA ALA A 152 -11.95 -4.39 8.89
C ALA A 152 -10.71 -3.48 8.94
N ALA A 153 -10.33 -3.00 10.13
CA ALA A 153 -9.17 -2.14 10.31
C ALA A 153 -7.85 -2.86 9.94
N ILE A 154 -7.69 -4.12 10.37
CA ILE A 154 -6.55 -4.95 9.98
C ILE A 154 -6.52 -5.15 8.45
N SER A 155 -7.68 -5.39 7.83
CA SER A 155 -7.80 -5.53 6.37
C SER A 155 -7.34 -4.27 5.63
N ILE A 156 -7.69 -3.07 6.14
CA ILE A 156 -7.22 -1.80 5.58
C ILE A 156 -5.70 -1.69 5.66
N ILE A 157 -5.10 -2.02 6.81
CA ILE A 157 -3.64 -1.93 6.99
C ILE A 157 -2.93 -2.86 6.00
N ILE A 158 -3.43 -4.07 5.82
CA ILE A 158 -2.89 -5.02 4.84
C ILE A 158 -3.05 -4.47 3.41
N ALA A 159 -4.22 -3.92 3.07
CA ALA A 159 -4.47 -3.33 1.76
C ALA A 159 -3.50 -2.17 1.45
N LEU A 160 -3.29 -1.26 2.41
CA LEU A 160 -2.35 -0.14 2.27
C LEU A 160 -0.91 -0.62 2.12
N PHE A 161 -0.52 -1.64 2.90
CA PHE A 161 0.81 -2.24 2.81
C PHE A 161 1.08 -2.80 1.40
N PHE A 162 0.15 -3.59 0.85
CA PHE A 162 0.27 -4.12 -0.50
C PHE A 162 0.19 -3.03 -1.56
N TRP A 163 -0.60 -1.98 -1.34
CA TRP A 163 -0.65 -0.83 -2.24
C TRP A 163 0.71 -0.13 -2.35
N ILE A 164 1.40 0.09 -1.23
CA ILE A 164 2.75 0.69 -1.23
C ILE A 164 3.72 -0.19 -2.00
N ILE A 165 3.71 -1.50 -1.74
CA ILE A 165 4.59 -2.45 -2.43
C ILE A 165 4.29 -2.52 -3.93
N ALA A 166 3.02 -2.45 -4.32
CA ALA A 166 2.63 -2.47 -5.73
C ALA A 166 3.08 -1.21 -6.49
N ASN A 167 3.18 -0.07 -5.81
CA ASN A 167 3.48 1.22 -6.43
C ASN A 167 4.90 1.73 -6.15
N TYR A 168 5.79 0.91 -5.56
CA TYR A 168 7.10 1.37 -5.09
C TYR A 168 8.04 1.90 -6.21
N GLU A 169 7.84 1.40 -7.43
CA GLU A 169 8.61 1.77 -8.63
C GLU A 169 7.76 2.51 -9.67
N ASN A 170 6.60 3.03 -9.26
CA ASN A 170 5.75 3.80 -10.16
C ASN A 170 6.46 5.08 -10.63
N GLU A 171 6.82 5.13 -11.91
CA GLU A 171 7.55 6.25 -12.52
C GLU A 171 6.81 7.60 -12.37
N TYR A 172 5.48 7.59 -12.39
CA TYR A 172 4.67 8.80 -12.25
C TYR A 172 4.63 9.34 -10.83
N LEU A 173 4.93 8.49 -9.84
CA LEU A 173 4.97 8.87 -8.43
C LEU A 173 6.39 9.15 -7.95
N ASN A 174 7.41 8.93 -8.79
CA ASN A 174 8.81 9.15 -8.47
C ASN A 174 9.31 10.43 -9.14
N ASP A 175 9.62 11.44 -8.33
CA ASP A 175 10.03 12.77 -8.80
C ASP A 175 11.20 12.72 -9.80
N ALA A 176 12.23 11.93 -9.51
CA ALA A 176 13.42 11.83 -10.35
C ALA A 176 13.16 11.05 -11.64
N ALA A 177 12.39 9.98 -11.57
CA ALA A 177 12.03 9.19 -12.75
C ALA A 177 11.08 9.98 -13.68
N PHE A 178 10.14 10.72 -13.10
CA PHE A 178 9.21 11.56 -13.84
C PHE A 178 9.92 12.74 -14.52
N ASP A 179 10.78 13.47 -13.81
CA ASP A 179 11.57 14.56 -14.39
C ASP A 179 12.45 14.06 -15.55
N LYS A 180 13.11 12.92 -15.36
CA LYS A 180 13.89 12.27 -16.43
C LYS A 180 13.01 11.91 -17.63
N LYS A 181 11.83 11.33 -17.41
CA LYS A 181 10.89 10.97 -18.47
C LYS A 181 10.43 12.19 -19.28
N ILE A 182 10.10 13.30 -18.61
CA ILE A 182 9.72 14.55 -19.27
C ILE A 182 10.88 15.13 -20.08
N LYS A 183 12.10 15.14 -19.52
CA LYS A 183 13.31 15.58 -20.24
C LYS A 183 13.60 14.72 -21.47
N ASP A 184 13.53 13.40 -21.33
CA ASP A 184 13.77 12.44 -22.42
C ASP A 184 12.71 12.58 -23.53
N GLU A 185 11.43 12.74 -23.17
CA GLU A 185 10.35 12.98 -24.13
C GLU A 185 10.50 14.33 -24.84
N THR A 186 10.89 15.38 -24.12
CA THR A 186 11.06 16.72 -24.70
C THR A 186 12.27 16.78 -25.63
N ASN A 187 13.38 16.14 -25.25
CA ASN A 187 14.56 15.99 -26.10
C ASN A 187 14.24 15.21 -27.39
N ARG A 188 13.41 14.15 -27.31
CA ARG A 188 13.02 13.34 -28.48
C ARG A 188 11.99 14.01 -29.39
N LYS A 189 11.03 14.77 -28.85
CA LYS A 189 9.90 15.31 -29.64
C LYS A 189 10.03 16.78 -30.00
N HIS A 190 10.75 17.56 -29.21
CA HIS A 190 10.76 19.03 -29.32
C HIS A 190 12.15 19.64 -29.48
N GLY A 191 13.22 18.84 -29.44
CA GLY A 191 14.58 19.28 -29.77
C GLY A 191 15.17 20.35 -28.84
N GLY A 192 14.53 20.64 -27.70
CA GLY A 192 14.99 21.63 -26.74
C GLY A 192 15.91 21.02 -25.69
N ASN A 193 17.19 21.42 -25.70
CA ASN A 193 18.11 21.15 -24.59
C ASN A 193 17.68 21.97 -23.37
N TRP A 194 17.24 21.30 -22.30
CA TRP A 194 16.91 21.93 -21.02
C TRP A 194 18.13 22.24 -20.15
N ASP A 195 19.33 21.96 -20.64
CA ASP A 195 20.59 22.33 -20.00
C ASP A 195 20.99 23.75 -20.42
N GLU A 196 20.29 24.79 -19.92
CA GLU A 196 20.83 26.15 -19.95
C GLU A 196 20.07 27.12 -19.03
N THR A 197 20.08 26.88 -17.72
CA THR A 197 20.18 27.98 -16.74
C THR A 197 20.81 27.46 -15.45
N LYS A 198 22.00 28.02 -15.17
CA LYS A 198 22.77 27.85 -13.93
C LYS A 198 22.02 28.36 -12.72
#